data_AF-A0A2E1DL34-F1
#
_entry.id   AF-A0A2E1DL34-F1
#
_cell.length_a   1.000
_cell.length_b   1.000
_cell.length_c   1.000
_cell.angle_alpha   90.00
_cell.angle_beta   90.00
_cell.angle_gamma   90.00
#
_symmetry.space_group_name_H-M   'P 1'
#
loop_
_entity.id
_entity.type
_entity.pdbx_description
1 polymer ?
#
loop_
_entity_poly.entity_id
_entity_poly.type
_entity_poly.pdbx_seq_one_letter_code
_entity_poly.pdbx_strand_id
1 'polypeptide(L)'
;LYSTFTYLNVALQYDDLNRGAWVGLESQIREWADELGDINVEIYLEFDSDHIILESGAHVPSAFFKFVNFPDNSKKCYYFPNISPDKTWQEYEIECD
;
A
#
# COMPACT_ATOMS: atom_id res chain seq x y z
N LEU A 1 -10.19 -16.13 -1.28
CA LEU A 1 -10.51 -15.48 0.01
C LEU A 1 -9.49 -15.86 1.09
N TYR A 2 -9.35 -17.13 1.48
CA TYR A 2 -8.56 -17.50 2.67
C TYR A 2 -7.05 -17.16 2.63
N SER A 3 -6.42 -17.11 1.46
CA SER A 3 -4.98 -16.82 1.37
C SER A 3 -4.61 -15.40 1.81
N THR A 4 -5.52 -14.43 1.70
CA THR A 4 -5.25 -13.02 2.02
C THR A 4 -5.54 -12.65 3.47
N PHE A 5 -6.23 -13.52 4.24
CA PHE A 5 -6.56 -13.31 5.65
C PHE A 5 -5.57 -14.04 6.58
N THR A 6 -4.31 -14.15 6.18
CA THR A 6 -3.26 -14.77 6.99
C THR A 6 -2.37 -13.70 7.61
N TYR A 7 -1.80 -13.97 8.79
CA TYR A 7 -0.82 -13.06 9.39
C TYR A 7 0.44 -12.84 8.54
N LEU A 8 0.70 -13.74 7.58
CA LEU A 8 1.78 -13.58 6.60
C LEU A 8 1.48 -12.49 5.54
N ASN A 9 0.22 -12.09 5.37
CA ASN A 9 -0.22 -11.16 4.34
C ASN A 9 -0.83 -9.87 4.91
N VAL A 10 -0.60 -9.58 6.19
CA VAL A 10 -1.08 -8.35 6.83
C VAL A 10 0.07 -7.68 7.58
N ALA A 11 -0.02 -6.37 7.70
CA ALA A 11 0.90 -5.58 8.52
C ALA A 11 0.09 -4.60 9.39
N LEU A 12 0.71 -4.10 10.45
CA LEU A 12 0.09 -3.09 11.31
C LEU A 12 -0.02 -1.77 10.54
N GLN A 13 -1.24 -1.39 10.19
CA GLN A 13 -1.53 -0.19 9.41
C GLN A 13 -2.45 0.74 10.18
N TYR A 14 -2.21 2.05 10.10
CA TYR A 14 -3.06 3.07 10.69
C TYR A 14 -4.47 2.95 10.10
N ASP A 15 -5.50 3.05 10.94
CA ASP A 15 -6.87 2.74 10.56
C ASP A 15 -7.44 3.75 9.55
N ASP A 16 -7.19 5.05 9.75
CA ASP A 16 -7.55 6.10 8.80
C ASP A 16 -6.87 5.91 7.44
N LEU A 17 -5.61 5.48 7.41
CA LEU A 17 -4.89 5.19 6.17
C LEU A 17 -5.55 4.02 5.44
N ASN A 18 -5.75 2.90 6.15
CA ASN A 18 -6.32 1.67 5.59
C ASN A 18 -7.74 1.92 5.05
N ARG A 19 -8.57 2.67 5.78
CA ARG A 19 -9.96 2.97 5.42
C ARG A 19 -10.11 4.16 4.47
N GLY A 20 -9.05 4.94 4.27
CA GLY A 20 -9.05 6.15 3.45
C GLY A 20 -8.24 5.99 2.17
N ALA A 21 -7.06 6.62 2.12
CA ALA A 21 -6.25 6.70 0.91
C ALA A 21 -5.86 5.30 0.37
N TRP A 22 -5.57 4.34 1.24
CA TRP A 22 -5.17 3.00 0.84
C TRP A 22 -6.27 2.27 0.07
N VAL A 23 -7.49 2.19 0.63
CA VAL A 23 -8.64 1.55 -0.04
C VAL A 23 -9.08 2.33 -1.29
N GLY A 24 -8.86 3.65 -1.31
CA GLY A 24 -9.10 4.49 -2.48
C GLY A 24 -8.28 4.02 -3.68
N LEU A 25 -6.96 3.89 -3.52
CA LEU A 25 -6.07 3.37 -4.56
C LEU A 25 -6.38 1.91 -4.89
N GLU A 26 -6.67 1.05 -3.90
CA GLU A 26 -7.06 -0.34 -4.17
C GLU A 26 -8.34 -0.45 -5.02
N SER A 27 -9.28 0.48 -4.83
CA SER A 27 -10.51 0.54 -5.63
C SER A 27 -10.21 0.99 -7.05
N GLN A 28 -9.38 2.01 -7.21
CA GLN A 28 -8.96 2.47 -8.52
C GLN A 28 -8.19 1.40 -9.31
N ILE A 29 -7.32 0.63 -8.65
CA ILE A 29 -6.59 -0.47 -9.29
C ILE A 29 -7.56 -1.53 -9.82
N ARG A 30 -8.66 -1.83 -9.11
CA ARG A 30 -9.70 -2.74 -9.60
C ARG A 30 -10.39 -2.19 -10.85
N GLU A 31 -10.74 -0.90 -10.85
CA GLU A 31 -11.32 -0.25 -12.03
C GLU A 31 -10.38 -0.30 -13.22
N TRP A 32 -9.09 0.01 -13.03
CA TRP A 32 -8.10 -0.11 -14.10
C TRP A 32 -7.92 -1.55 -14.58
N ALA A 33 -7.98 -2.54 -13.68
CA ALA A 33 -7.86 -3.94 -14.08
C ALA A 33 -9.08 -4.39 -14.92
N ASP A 34 -10.29 -3.92 -14.57
CA ASP A 34 -11.50 -4.18 -15.34
C ASP A 34 -11.43 -3.56 -16.75
N GLU A 35 -10.81 -2.38 -16.89
CA GLU A 35 -10.70 -1.65 -18.16
C GLU A 35 -9.51 -2.07 -19.04
N LEU A 36 -8.35 -2.33 -18.43
CA LEU A 36 -7.07 -2.47 -19.12
C LEU A 36 -6.54 -3.91 -19.13
N GLY A 37 -7.03 -4.78 -18.24
CA GLY A 37 -6.57 -6.16 -18.08
C GLY A 37 -5.67 -6.39 -16.86
N ASP A 38 -4.89 -7.46 -16.86
CA ASP A 38 -4.14 -7.92 -15.69
C ASP A 38 -3.11 -6.88 -15.19
N ILE A 39 -3.27 -6.41 -13.96
CA ILE A 39 -2.35 -5.48 -13.29
C ILE A 39 -1.54 -6.23 -12.24
N ASN A 40 -0.21 -6.06 -12.25
CA ASN A 40 0.66 -6.61 -11.23
C ASN A 40 0.95 -5.58 -10.14
N VAL A 41 0.63 -5.91 -8.88
CA VAL A 41 0.82 -5.03 -7.72
C VAL A 41 1.86 -5.63 -6.77
N GLU A 42 2.87 -4.86 -6.44
CA GLU A 42 3.86 -5.18 -5.41
C GLU A 42 3.78 -4.18 -4.26
N ILE A 43 3.92 -4.67 -3.03
CA ILE A 43 3.87 -3.85 -1.82
C ILE A 43 5.11 -4.13 -1.00
N TYR A 44 5.82 -3.07 -0.63
CA TYR A 44 6.99 -3.15 0.25
C TYR A 44 6.73 -2.34 1.52
N LEU A 45 7.23 -2.87 2.63
CA LEU A 45 7.11 -2.26 3.95
C LEU A 45 8.44 -1.58 4.29
N GLU A 46 8.37 -0.31 4.66
CA GLU A 46 9.52 0.42 5.18
C GLU A 46 9.52 0.34 6.71
N PHE A 47 10.69 0.07 7.29
CA PHE A 47 10.92 0.09 8.72
C PHE A 47 12.16 0.95 8.99
N ASP A 48 11.95 2.19 9.45
CA ASP A 48 13.06 3.07 9.84
C ASP A 48 13.84 2.50 11.01
N SER A 49 15.04 2.97 11.27
CA SER A 49 15.86 2.47 12.40
C SER A 49 15.18 2.59 13.78
N ASP A 50 14.24 3.52 13.92
CA ASP A 50 13.50 3.86 15.14
C ASP A 50 11.99 3.54 15.07
N HIS A 51 11.57 2.70 14.12
CA HIS A 51 10.18 2.26 14.00
C HIS A 51 9.65 1.62 15.30
N ILE A 52 8.33 1.66 15.46
CA ILE A 52 7.67 1.20 16.68
C ILE A 52 7.71 -0.33 16.77
N ILE A 53 8.12 -0.85 17.93
CA ILE A 53 7.99 -2.25 18.30
C ILE A 53 7.04 -2.34 19.49
N LEU A 54 5.94 -3.08 19.31
CA LEU A 54 4.94 -3.26 20.37
C LEU A 54 5.45 -4.23 21.44
N GLU A 55 4.84 -4.22 22.62
CA GLU A 55 5.15 -5.17 23.71
C GLU A 55 4.98 -6.65 23.28
N SER A 56 4.16 -6.90 22.27
CA SER A 56 3.98 -8.23 21.66
C SER A 56 5.18 -8.68 20.81
N GLY A 57 6.15 -7.79 20.54
CA GLY A 57 7.25 -8.00 19.59
C GLY A 57 6.87 -7.73 18.14
N ALA A 58 5.64 -7.30 17.85
CA ALA A 58 5.24 -6.94 16.50
C ALA A 58 5.84 -5.59 16.09
N HIS A 59 6.44 -5.54 14.90
CA HIS A 59 7.01 -4.35 14.31
C HIS A 59 5.93 -3.58 13.54
N VAL A 60 5.81 -2.28 13.77
CA VAL A 60 4.94 -1.38 13.01
C VAL A 60 5.76 -0.78 11.86
N PRO A 61 5.36 -0.98 10.59
CA PRO A 61 5.99 -0.31 9.46
C PRO A 61 5.93 1.22 9.60
N SER A 62 6.99 1.91 9.22
CA SER A 62 7.01 3.38 9.08
C SER A 62 6.16 3.82 7.90
N ALA A 63 6.20 3.08 6.79
CA ALA A 63 5.48 3.40 5.57
C ALA A 63 5.26 2.17 4.67
N PHE A 64 4.47 2.37 3.62
CA PHE A 64 4.16 1.37 2.60
C PHE A 64 4.47 1.94 1.22
N PHE A 65 5.27 1.22 0.44
CA PHE A 65 5.38 1.42 -1.00
C PHE A 65 4.37 0.53 -1.71
N LYS A 66 3.72 1.05 -2.76
CA LYS A 66 2.88 0.27 -3.66
C LYS A 66 3.28 0.56 -5.10
N PHE A 67 3.63 -0.50 -5.82
CA PHE A 67 4.04 -0.45 -7.22
C PHE A 67 2.98 -1.12 -8.07
N VAL A 68 2.43 -0.38 -9.02
CA VAL A 68 1.34 -0.81 -9.91
C VAL A 68 1.89 -0.88 -11.33
N ASN A 69 2.06 -2.10 -11.85
CA ASN A 69 2.59 -2.34 -13.19
C ASN A 69 1.42 -2.69 -14.12
N PHE A 70 1.28 -1.92 -15.20
CA PHE A 70 0.19 -2.04 -16.16
C PHE A 70 0.57 -2.96 -17.33
N PRO A 71 -0.42 -3.48 -18.08
CA PRO A 71 -0.20 -4.34 -19.25
C PRO A 71 0.68 -3.72 -20.35
N ASP A 72 0.67 -2.39 -20.49
CA ASP A 72 1.48 -1.67 -21.46
C ASP A 72 2.94 -1.42 -21.00
N ASN A 73 3.33 -2.01 -19.86
CA ASN A 73 4.60 -1.81 -19.15
C ASN A 73 4.79 -0.42 -18.54
N SER A 74 3.76 0.42 -18.51
CA SER A 74 3.79 1.61 -17.67
C SER A 74 3.70 1.21 -16.18
N LYS A 75 4.22 2.08 -15.31
CA LYS A 75 4.29 1.84 -13.86
C LYS A 75 3.83 3.09 -13.13
N LYS A 76 3.05 2.91 -12.07
CA LYS A 76 2.73 3.95 -11.09
C LYS A 76 3.22 3.52 -9.72
N CYS A 77 3.82 4.45 -8.99
CA CYS A 77 4.48 4.19 -7.72
C CYS A 77 3.89 5.10 -6.65
N TYR A 78 3.62 4.55 -5.47
CA TYR A 78 2.99 5.29 -4.38
C TYR A 78 3.73 5.05 -3.08
N TYR A 79 3.86 6.09 -2.27
CA TYR A 79 4.45 6.04 -0.94
C TYR A 79 3.47 6.56 0.11
N PHE A 80 3.09 5.70 1.05
CA PHE A 80 2.14 6.02 2.12
C PHE A 80 2.83 5.94 3.48
N PRO A 81 3.11 7.07 4.14
CA PRO A 81 3.47 7.09 5.55
C PRO A 81 2.39 6.40 6.39
N ASN A 82 2.78 5.58 7.37
CA ASN A 82 1.84 4.80 8.20
C ASN A 82 1.21 5.64 9.32
N ILE A 83 0.54 6.72 8.93
CA ILE A 83 -0.11 7.70 9.81
C ILE A 83 -1.49 8.05 9.25
N SER A 84 -2.28 8.84 9.97
CA SER A 84 -3.53 9.39 9.42
C SER A 84 -3.22 10.26 8.19
N PRO A 85 -3.80 9.96 7.01
CA PRO A 85 -3.48 10.66 5.77
C PRO A 85 -4.05 12.09 5.77
N ASP A 86 -3.28 13.02 5.25
CA ASP A 86 -3.63 14.43 5.07
C ASP A 86 -4.01 14.78 3.62
N LYS A 87 -3.90 13.80 2.71
CA LYS A 87 -4.08 13.97 1.26
C LYS A 87 -4.93 12.85 0.66
N THR A 88 -5.39 13.07 -0.57
CA THR A 88 -5.99 12.01 -1.39
C THR A 88 -4.93 11.03 -1.89
N TRP A 89 -5.34 9.83 -2.28
CA TRP A 89 -4.39 8.78 -2.68
C TRP A 89 -3.55 9.15 -3.91
N GLN A 90 -4.09 9.97 -4.80
CA GLN A 90 -3.42 10.46 -6.01
C GLN A 90 -2.18 11.29 -5.66
N GLU A 91 -2.25 12.05 -4.57
CA GLU A 91 -1.17 12.96 -4.15
C GLU A 91 -0.02 12.23 -3.45
N TYR A 92 -0.16 10.92 -3.19
CA TYR A 92 0.92 10.06 -2.71
C TYR A 92 1.67 9.36 -3.86
N GLU A 93 1.34 9.67 -5.13
CA GLU A 93 2.13 9.19 -6.28
C GLU A 93 3.53 9.80 -6.23
N ILE A 94 4.54 8.95 -6.43
CA ILE A 94 5.95 9.30 -6.50
C ILE A 94 6.54 8.81 -7.82
N GLU A 95 7.70 9.32 -8.18
CA GLU A 95 8.47 8.78 -9.29
C GLU A 95 8.85 7.32 -9.01
N CYS A 96 8.82 6.51 -10.07
CA CYS A 96 9.23 5.12 -9.99
C CYS A 96 10.75 5.02 -10.11
N ASP A 97 11.40 4.65 -9.02
CA ASP A 97 12.79 4.20 -9.04
C ASP A 97 12.97 2.86 -9.78
#